data_AF-F9CWV0-F1
#
_entry.id   AF-F9CWV0-F1
#
_cell.length_a   1.000
_cell.length_b   1.000
_cell.length_c   1.000
_cell.angle_alpha   90.00
_cell.angle_beta   90.00
_cell.angle_gamma   90.00
#
_symmetry.space_group_name_H-M   'P 1'
#
loop_
_entity.id
_entity.type
_entity.pdbx_description
1 polymer ?
#
loop_
_entity_poly.entity_id
_entity_poly.type
_entity_poly.pdbx_seq_one_letter_code
_entity_poly.pdbx_strand_id
1 'polypeptide(L)' 'MSLTNKEKIIALISNGIAVYSLYQERGSLPKNTSMYDFVLKAIPENIKSELSVQLIDEVFQYVSSTHSS' A
#
# COMPACT_ATOMS: atom_id res chain seq x y z
N MET A 1 12.80 8.57 -19.05
CA MET A 1 12.54 9.28 -17.78
C MET A 1 12.58 8.29 -16.65
N SER A 2 13.23 8.64 -15.55
CA SER A 2 13.30 7.80 -14.34
C SER A 2 12.14 8.17 -13.43
N LEU A 3 11.45 7.20 -12.84
CA LEU A 3 10.43 7.47 -11.82
C LEU A 3 11.05 8.20 -10.63
N THR A 4 10.36 9.23 -10.14
CA THR A 4 10.66 9.92 -8.89
C THR A 4 10.40 8.99 -7.70
N ASN A 5 10.99 9.31 -6.54
CA ASN A 5 10.74 8.54 -5.32
C ASN A 5 9.25 8.55 -4.93
N LYS A 6 8.58 9.70 -5.09
CA LYS A 6 7.15 9.84 -4.83
C LYS A 6 6.31 8.89 -5.70
N GLU A 7 6.58 8.82 -7.01
CA GLU A 7 5.86 7.90 -7.91
C GLU A 7 6.11 6.44 -7.55
N LYS A 8 7.35 6.09 -7.19
CA LYS A 8 7.69 4.73 -6.73
C LYS A 8 6.94 4.34 -5.46
N ILE A 9 6.81 5.27 -4.51
CA ILE A 9 6.06 5.05 -3.25
C ILE A 9 4.58 4.82 -3.55
N ILE A 10 3.96 5.67 -4.37
CA ILE A 10 2.54 5.53 -4.72
C ILE A 10 2.29 4.18 -5.40
N ALA A 11 3.14 3.78 -6.33
CA ALA A 11 3.05 2.48 -7.00
C ALA A 11 3.16 1.31 -6.00
N LEU A 12 4.06 1.43 -5.03
CA LEU A 12 4.29 0.40 -4.03
C LEU A 12 3.14 0.30 -3.00
N ILE A 13 2.59 1.43 -2.56
CA ILE A 13 1.40 1.46 -1.68
C ILE A 13 0.21 0.84 -2.42
N SER A 14 -0.05 1.25 -3.66
CA SER A 14 -1.13 0.70 -4.49
C SER A 14 -1.01 -0.82 -4.66
N ASN A 15 0.20 -1.31 -4.97
CA ASN A 15 0.46 -2.74 -5.05
C ASN A 15 0.25 -3.44 -3.70
N GLY A 16 0.76 -2.85 -2.61
CA GLY A 16 0.59 -3.37 -1.25
C GLY A 16 -0.88 -3.52 -0.87
N ILE A 17 -1.73 -2.55 -1.21
CA ILE A 17 -3.17 -2.60 -0.99
C ILE A 17 -3.81 -3.71 -1.82
N ALA A 18 -3.50 -3.79 -3.12
CA ALA A 18 -4.06 -4.82 -3.99
C ALA A 18 -3.72 -6.23 -3.49
N VAL A 19 -2.46 -6.45 -3.10
CA VAL A 19 -2.03 -7.72 -2.52
C VAL A 19 -2.73 -7.96 -1.18
N TYR A 20 -2.81 -6.97 -0.29
CA TYR A 20 -3.53 -7.10 0.97
C TYR A 20 -4.98 -7.55 0.75
N SER A 21 -5.71 -6.90 -0.16
CA SER A 21 -7.09 -7.25 -0.50
C SER A 21 -7.21 -8.69 -1.01
N LEU A 22 -6.30 -9.12 -1.90
CA LEU A 22 -6.27 -10.51 -2.39
C LEU A 22 -6.01 -11.53 -1.28
N TYR A 23 -5.11 -11.24 -0.35
CA TYR A 23 -4.85 -12.12 0.79
C TYR A 23 -6.04 -12.17 1.75
N GLN A 24 -6.78 -11.06 1.87
CA GLN A 24 -7.96 -10.95 2.71
C GLN A 24 -9.09 -11.82 2.15
N GLU A 25 -9.36 -11.70 0.85
CA GLU A 25 -10.34 -12.54 0.14
C GLU A 25 -10.01 -14.03 0.22
N ARG A 26 -8.72 -14.38 0.14
CA ARG A 26 -8.24 -15.77 0.22
C ARG A 26 -8.15 -16.32 1.66
N GLY A 27 -8.50 -15.53 2.67
CA GLY A 27 -8.36 -15.91 4.09
C GLY A 27 -6.92 -16.25 4.51
N SER A 28 -5.93 -15.82 3.73
CA SER A 28 -4.51 -16.15 3.90
C SER A 28 -3.74 -15.06 4.66
N LEU A 29 -4.45 -14.04 5.13
CA LEU A 29 -3.87 -12.90 5.82
C LEU A 29 -3.49 -13.30 7.25
N PRO A 30 -2.25 -13.05 7.70
CA PRO A 30 -1.83 -13.42 9.05
C PRO A 30 -2.71 -12.71 10.10
N LYS A 31 -3.14 -13.45 11.14
CA LYS A 31 -3.94 -12.89 12.24
C LYS A 31 -3.25 -11.65 12.81
N ASN A 32 -4.01 -10.58 13.01
CA ASN A 32 -3.57 -9.26 13.51
C ASN A 32 -2.66 -8.44 12.58
N THR A 33 -2.66 -8.68 11.26
CA THR A 33 -1.96 -7.79 10.33
C THR A 33 -2.91 -6.69 9.85
N SER A 34 -2.62 -5.43 10.18
CA SER A 34 -3.33 -4.30 9.58
C SER A 34 -2.81 -4.01 8.17
N MET A 35 -3.60 -3.30 7.37
CA MET A 35 -3.19 -2.83 6.04
C MET A 35 -1.91 -1.96 6.12
N TYR A 36 -1.80 -1.11 7.13
CA TYR A 36 -0.58 -0.32 7.35
C TYR A 36 0.63 -1.20 7.64
N ASP A 37 0.51 -2.21 8.51
CA ASP A 37 1.60 -3.13 8.80
C ASP A 37 2.03 -3.91 7.56
N PHE A 38 1.07 -4.25 6.71
CA PHE A 38 1.32 -4.96 5.46
C PHE A 38 2.08 -4.08 4.46
N VAL A 39 1.59 -2.86 4.23
CA VAL A 39 2.23 -1.90 3.33
C VAL A 39 3.62 -1.53 3.85
N LEU A 40 3.77 -1.24 5.15
CA LEU A 40 5.06 -0.90 5.79
C LEU A 40 6.12 -2.00 5.65
N LYS A 41 5.71 -3.27 5.65
CA LYS A 41 6.62 -4.42 5.42
C LYS A 41 7.09 -4.53 3.97
N ALA A 42 6.30 -4.05 3.01
CA ALA A 42 6.66 -4.09 1.59
C ALA A 42 7.58 -2.93 1.19
N ILE A 43 7.71 -1.89 2.02
CA ILE A 43 8.44 -0.67 1.69
C ILE A 43 9.95 -0.83 1.97
N PRO A 44 10.82 -0.64 0.98
CA PRO A 44 12.26 -0.65 1.19
C PRO A 44 12.73 0.57 2.01
N GLU A 45 13.71 0.34 2.89
CA GLU A 45 14.21 1.31 3.89
C GLU A 45 14.64 2.66 3.28
N ASN A 46 15.14 2.67 2.05
CA ASN A 46 15.64 3.85 1.36
C ASN A 46 14.56 4.88 0.98
N ILE A 47 13.28 4.51 0.98
CA ILE A 47 12.14 5.39 0.69
C ILE A 47 11.16 5.51 1.86
N LYS A 48 11.44 4.83 2.96
CA LYS A 48 10.60 4.82 4.18
C LYS A 48 10.47 6.20 4.81
N SER A 49 11.51 7.04 4.69
CA SER A 49 11.53 8.41 5.22
C SER A 49 10.58 9.37 4.48
N GLU A 50 10.23 9.07 3.23
CA GLU A 50 9.27 9.84 2.44
C GLU A 50 7.82 9.33 2.62
N LEU A 51 7.64 8.26 3.39
CA LEU A 51 6.34 7.68 3.66
C LEU A 51 5.62 8.43 4.78
N SER A 52 4.42 8.92 4.51
CA SER A 52 3.51 9.45 5.54
C SER A 52 2.25 8.58 5.63
N VAL A 53 1.69 8.45 6.84
CA VAL A 53 0.41 7.75 7.04
C VAL A 53 -0.70 8.39 6.19
N GLN A 54 -0.69 9.72 6.05
CA GLN A 54 -1.62 10.47 5.19
C GLN A 54 -1.54 10.03 3.73
N LEU A 55 -0.34 9.77 3.19
CA LEU A 55 -0.18 9.30 1.82
C LEU A 55 -0.73 7.89 1.65
N ILE A 56 -0.55 7.02 2.64
CA ILE A 56 -1.12 5.68 2.63
C ILE A 56 -2.65 5.75 2.64
N ASP A 57 -3.23 6.60 3.49
CA ASP A 57 -4.68 6.82 3.58
C ASP A 57 -5.26 7.34 2.26
N GLU A 58 -4.60 8.33 1.66
CA GLU A 58 -5.01 8.93 0.40
C GLU A 58 -5.02 7.88 -0.74
N VAL A 59 -3.93 7.13 -0.89
CA VAL A 59 -3.83 6.09 -1.91
C VAL A 59 -4.83 4.95 -1.64
N PHE A 60 -5.04 4.57 -0.37
CA PHE A 60 -6.03 3.58 0.00
C PHE A 60 -7.45 4.01 -0.37
N GLN A 61 -7.86 5.21 0.04
CA GLN A 61 -9.17 5.76 -0.30
C GLN A 61 -9.38 5.83 -1.82
N TYR A 62 -8.35 6.25 -2.56
CA TYR A 62 -8.40 6.30 -4.02
C TYR A 62 -8.58 4.91 -4.64
N VAL A 63 -7.76 3.93 -4.27
CA VAL A 63 -7.84 2.57 -4.83
C VAL A 63 -9.16 1.88 -4.45
N SER A 64 -9.59 2.01 -3.19
CA SER A 64 -10.84 1.41 -2.71
C SER A 64 -12.08 2.03 -3.36
N SER A 65 -12.11 3.35 -3.56
CA SER A 65 -13.23 4.01 -4.25
C SER A 65 -13.31 3.63 -5.73
N THR A 66 -12.15 3.41 -6.38
CA THR A 66 -12.09 2.97 -7.78
C THR A 66 -12.57 1.52 -7.97
N HIS A 67 -12.30 0.64 -6.99
CA HIS A 67 -12.80 -0.74 -7.00
C HIS A 67 -14.30 -0.87 -6.70
N SER A 68 -14.96 0.19 -6.24
CA SER A 68 -16.38 0.20 -5.86
C SER A 68 -17.32 0.59 -7.02
N SER A 69 -16.81 0.72 -8.25
CA SER A 69 -17.56 1.05 -9.47
C SER A 69 -17.75 -0.13 -10.41
#